data_AF-A0A524FN92-F1
#
_entry.id   AF-A0A524FN92-F1
#
_cell.length_a   1.000
_cell.length_b   1.000
_cell.length_c   1.000
_cell.angle_alpha   90.00
_cell.angle_beta   90.00
_cell.angle_gamma   90.00
#
_symmetry.space_group_name_H-M   'P 1'
#
loop_
_entity.id
_entity.type
_entity.pdbx_description
1 polymer ?
#
loop_
_entity_poly.entity_id
_entity_poly.type
_entity_poly.pdbx_seq_one_letter_code
_entity_poly.pdbx_strand_id
1 'polypeptide(L)' 'MSIEIINFIEFDSIKRTFYENIYLNDFKVSIKIPINQNEETNEEIKIEKFDLMKYIFLFG' A
#
# COMPACT_ATOMS: atom_id res chain seq x y z
N MET A 1 10.84 -13.77 16.58
CA MET A 1 9.75 -12.80 16.36
C MET A 1 9.46 -12.83 14.87
N SER A 2 8.25 -13.24 14.47
CA SER A 2 7.82 -13.29 13.06
C SER A 2 7.04 -12.02 12.75
N ILE A 3 7.37 -11.36 11.64
CA ILE A 3 6.66 -10.15 11.18
C ILE A 3 5.51 -10.58 10.27
N GLU A 4 4.30 -10.10 10.54
CA GLU A 4 3.16 -10.31 9.63
C GLU A 4 3.21 -9.31 8.48
N ILE A 5 3.20 -9.84 7.26
CA ILE A 5 3.27 -9.08 6.01
C ILE A 5 2.01 -9.37 5.19
N ILE A 6 1.33 -8.32 4.76
CA ILE A 6 0.14 -8.40 3.90
C ILE A 6 0.45 -7.71 2.58
N ASN A 7 0.29 -8.42 1.47
CA ASN A 7 0.47 -7.86 0.14
C ASN A 7 -0.88 -7.69 -0.55
N PHE A 8 -1.10 -6.54 -1.19
CA PHE A 8 -2.31 -6.27 -1.95
C PHE A 8 -2.07 -5.28 -3.08
N ILE A 9 -2.91 -5.35 -4.11
CA ILE A 9 -2.91 -4.39 -5.21
C ILE A 9 -3.94 -3.30 -4.90
N GLU A 10 -3.53 -2.04 -5.05
CA GLU A 10 -4.40 -0.87 -4.91
C GLU A 10 -4.43 -0.12 -6.25
N PHE A 11 -5.60 0.37 -6.64
CA PHE A 11 -5.74 1.27 -7.77
C PHE A 11 -6.05 2.68 -7.26
N ASP A 12 -5.15 3.63 -7.55
CA ASP A 12 -5.39 5.06 -7.31
C ASP A 12 -6.11 5.63 -8.54
N SER A 13 -7.39 5.93 -8.39
CA SER A 13 -8.23 6.43 -9.47
C SER A 13 -7.91 7.88 -9.87
N ILE A 14 -7.30 8.67 -8.98
CA ILE A 14 -6.92 10.05 -9.25
C ILE A 14 -5.71 10.06 -10.17
N LYS A 15 -4.69 9.25 -9.84
CA LYS A 15 -3.47 9.14 -10.65
C LYS A 15 -3.58 8.14 -11.79
N ARG A 16 -4.60 7.28 -11.74
CA ARG A 16 -4.80 6.16 -12.67
C ARG A 16 -3.62 5.17 -12.65
N THR A 17 -3.06 4.95 -11.47
CA THR A 17 -1.88 4.10 -11.26
C THR A 17 -2.22 2.92 -10.36
N PHE A 18 -1.68 1.76 -10.68
CA PHE A 18 -1.72 0.59 -9.80
C PHE A 18 -0.49 0.57 -8.90
N TYR A 19 -0.69 0.25 -7.63
CA TYR A 19 0.36 0.07 -6.64
C TYR A 19 0.35 -1.35 -6.10
N GLU A 20 1.53 -1.96 -6.04
CA GLU A 20 1.79 -3.08 -5.17
C GLU A 20 2.06 -2.52 -3.76
N ASN A 21 1.19 -2.85 -2.82
CA ASN A 21 1.34 -2.45 -1.43
C ASN A 21 1.86 -3.62 -0.60
N ILE A 22 2.88 -3.33 0.21
CA ILE A 22 3.40 -4.23 1.24
C ILE A 22 3.11 -3.61 2.60
N TYR A 23 2.23 -4.24 3.37
CA TYR A 23 1.84 -3.78 4.69
C TYR A 23 2.52 -4.61 5.78
N LEU A 24 3.28 -3.94 6.63
CA LEU A 24 3.97 -4.49 7.79
C LEU A 24 3.11 -4.28 9.04
N ASN A 25 2.34 -5.29 9.44
CA ASN A 25 1.28 -5.13 10.44
C ASN A 25 1.81 -4.66 11.80
N ASP A 26 2.92 -5.25 12.25
CA ASP A 26 3.56 -4.92 13.53
C ASP A 26 4.01 -3.46 13.64
N PHE A 27 4.37 -2.86 12.50
CA PHE A 27 4.86 -1.49 12.43
C PHE A 27 3.79 -0.49 12.03
N LYS A 28 2.63 -0.97 11.53
CA LYS A 28 1.59 -0.14 10.93
C LYS A 28 2.16 0.73 9.82
N VAL A 29 2.95 0.12 8.95
CA VAL A 29 3.66 0.77 7.83
C VAL A 29 3.22 0.11 6.52
N SER A 30 2.90 0.93 5.53
CA SER A 30 2.67 0.49 4.15
C SER A 30 3.78 1.01 3.25
N ILE A 31 4.29 0.14 2.39
CA ILE A 31 5.22 0.48 1.32
C ILE A 31 4.43 0.38 0.01
N LYS A 32 4.29 1.50 -0.71
CA LYS A 32 3.58 1.56 -1.99
C LYS A 32 4.57 1.62 -3.14
N ILE A 33 4.51 0.63 -4.02
CA ILE A 33 5.38 0.50 -5.19
C ILE A 33 4.52 0.64 -6.45
N PRO A 34 4.70 1.67 -7.28
CA PRO A 34 3.93 1.82 -8.51
C PRO A 34 4.31 0.74 -9.52
N ILE A 35 3.30 0.08 -10.09
CA ILE A 35 3.46 -1.06 -11.01
C ILE A 35 3.77 -0.61 -12.44
N ASN A 36 3.18 0.52 -12.88
CA ASN A 36 3.40 1.09 -14.20
C ASN A 36 4.14 2.43 -14.07
N GLN A 37 5.47 2.36 -14.08
CA GLN A 37 6.32 3.55 -14.25
C GLN A 37 6.40 3.84 -15.76
N ASN A 38 5.37 4.46 -16.34
CA ASN A 38 5.55 5.09 -17.64
C ASN A 38 6.48 6.30 -17.45
N GLU A 39 7.29 6.65 -18.46
CA GLU A 39 8.29 7.74 -18.39
C GLU A 39 7.70 9.11 -17.96
N GLU A 40 6.37 9.28 -18.09
CA GLU A 40 5.65 10.49 -17.66
C GLU A 40 5.29 10.51 -16.17
N THR A 41 5.20 9.35 -15.52
CA THR A 41 4.81 9.22 -14.11
C THR A 41 6.03 8.76 -13.31
N ASN A 42 6.86 9.73 -12.93
CA ASN A 42 8.04 9.53 -12.09
C ASN A 42 7.63 9.29 -10.63
N GLU A 43 6.74 8.33 -10.40
CA GLU A 43 6.21 8.03 -9.09
C GLU A 43 7.24 7.28 -8.24
N GLU A 44 7.66 7.92 -7.16
CA GLU A 44 8.59 7.32 -6.20
C GLU A 44 7.89 6.30 -5.30
N ILE A 45 8.66 5.34 -4.80
CA ILE A 45 8.22 4.42 -3.75
C ILE A 45 7.85 5.24 -2.52
N LYS A 46 6.66 5.01 -1.98
CA LYS A 46 6.18 5.70 -0.77
C LYS A 46 6.20 4.79 0.43
N ILE A 47 6.59 5.32 1.58
CA ILE A 47 6.53 4.63 2.87
C ILE A 47 5.65 5.47 3.77
N GLU A 48 4.51 4.92 4.19
CA GLU A 48 3.48 5.64 4.94
C GLU A 48 3.13 4.89 6.22
N LYS A 49 2.93 5.63 7.32
CA LYS A 49 2.39 5.06 8.55
C LYS A 49 0.87 4.99 8.43
N PHE A 50 0.33 3.78 8.43
CA PHE A 50 -1.07 3.51 8.18
C PHE A 50 -1.55 2.41 9.13
N ASP A 51 -2.69 2.60 9.79
CA ASP A 51 -3.24 1.62 10.72
C ASP A 51 -4.43 0.91 10.04
N LEU A 52 -4.16 -0.19 9.34
CA LEU A 52 -5.16 -0.93 8.57
C LEU A 52 -6.35 -1.35 9.44
N MET A 53 -6.08 -1.73 10.69
CA MET A 53 -7.08 -2.17 11.66
C MET A 53 -8.13 -1.09 11.97
N LYS A 54 -7.82 0.20 11.78
CA LYS A 54 -8.81 1.28 11.98
C LYS A 54 -9.88 1.33 10.89
N TYR A 55 -9.62 0.73 9.74
CA TYR A 55 -10.46 0.83 8.55
C TYR A 55 -11.07 -0.51 8.14
N ILE A 56 -10.64 -1.62 8.76
CA ILE A 56 -11.36 -2.89 8.68
C ILE A 56 -12.62 -2.78 9.53
N PHE A 57 -13.69 -2.25 8.94
CA PHE A 57 -15.04 -2.43 9.46
C PHE A 57 -15.49 -3.82 9.03
N LEU A 58 -15.43 -4.81 9.93
CA LEU A 58 -16.13 -6.07 9.70
C LEU A 58 -17.63 -5.77 9.66
N PHE A 59 -18.27 -6.02 8.52
CA PHE A 59 -19.72 -6.21 8.47
C PHE A 59 -20.02 -7.48 9.27
N GLY A 60 -20.42 -7.29 10.53
CA GLY A 60 -21.00 -8.34 11.38
C GLY A 60 -22.43 -8.65 10.99
#